data_AF-A0A511AF93-F1
#
_entry.id   AF-A0A511AF93-F1
#
_cell.length_a   1.000
_cell.length_b   1.000
_cell.length_c   1.000
_cell.angle_alpha   90.00
_cell.angle_beta   90.00
_cell.angle_gamma   90.00
#
_symmetry.space_group_name_H-M   'P 1'
#
loop_
_entity.id
_entity.type
_entity.pdbx_description
1 polymer ?
#
loop_
_entity_poly.entity_id
_entity_poly.type
_entity_poly.pdbx_seq_one_letter_code
_entity_poly.pdbx_strand_id
1 'polypeptide(L)'
;MIMESNSDRVPLRVRIREAGGLYRWFNTNLIKLAGPAAVGPYESTPPPTEAQRAERACPLCGHPMNEHQIDRSGPKPLMHCP
;
A
#
# COMPACT_ATOMS: atom_id res chain seq x y z
N MET A 1 9.41 33.60 -23.45
CA MET A 1 8.20 32.94 -23.99
C MET A 1 7.04 33.31 -23.09
N ILE A 2 6.13 34.16 -23.58
CA ILE A 2 4.93 34.58 -22.85
C ILE A 2 3.94 33.41 -22.91
N MET A 3 3.48 32.95 -21.74
CA MET A 3 2.45 31.93 -21.63
C MET A 3 1.14 32.51 -22.16
N GLU A 4 0.74 32.09 -23.36
CA GLU A 4 -0.51 32.48 -23.98
C GLU A 4 -1.68 31.92 -23.16
N SER A 5 -2.39 32.80 -22.45
CA SER A 5 -3.54 32.43 -21.64
C SER A 5 -4.70 32.07 -22.57
N ASN A 6 -4.85 30.78 -22.86
CA ASN A 6 -5.96 30.27 -23.66
C ASN A 6 -7.28 30.49 -22.89
N SER A 7 -7.98 31.58 -23.22
CA SER A 7 -9.19 32.08 -22.56
C SER A 7 -10.40 31.13 -22.66
N ASP A 8 -10.35 30.13 -23.54
CA ASP A 8 -11.42 29.13 -23.71
C ASP A 8 -11.29 27.95 -22.74
N ARG A 9 -10.17 27.84 -22.02
CA ARG A 9 -9.99 26.74 -21.05
C ARG A 9 -10.66 27.08 -19.73
N VAL A 10 -11.49 26.14 -19.25
CA VAL A 10 -12.06 26.20 -17.90
C VAL A 10 -10.94 26.46 -16.87
N PRO A 11 -11.10 27.47 -15.99
CA PRO A 11 -10.07 27.82 -15.02
C PRO A 11 -9.64 26.63 -14.15
N LEU A 12 -8.34 26.53 -13.86
CA LEU A 12 -7.76 25.40 -13.11
C LEU A 12 -8.48 25.15 -11.77
N ARG A 13 -8.81 26.21 -11.04
CA ARG A 13 -9.54 26.14 -9.76
C ARG A 13 -10.91 25.44 -9.87
N VAL A 14 -11.61 25.64 -10.97
CA VAL A 14 -12.93 25.03 -11.21
C VAL A 14 -12.75 23.54 -11.47
N ARG A 15 -11.79 23.18 -12.34
CA ARG A 15 -11.45 21.79 -12.65
C ARG A 15 -11.01 21.00 -11.41
N ILE A 16 -10.26 21.62 -10.50
CA ILE A 16 -9.85 21.00 -9.23
C ILE A 16 -11.07 20.76 -8.33
N ARG A 17 -11.98 21.73 -8.25
CA ARG A 17 -13.21 21.60 -7.46
C ARG A 17 -14.11 20.49 -8.00
N GLU A 18 -14.32 20.44 -9.32
CA GLU A 18 -15.12 19.40 -9.99
C GLU A 18 -14.53 18.00 -9.82
N ALA A 19 -13.20 17.88 -9.76
CA ALA A 19 -12.53 16.62 -9.48
C ALA A 19 -12.67 16.15 -8.02
N GLY A 20 -13.15 17.00 -7.10
CA GLY A 20 -13.26 16.69 -5.67
C GLY A 20 -11.98 17.01 -4.88
N GLY A 21 -11.16 17.95 -5.34
CA GLY A 21 -9.97 18.44 -4.63
C GLY A 21 -8.66 18.25 -5.39
N LEU A 22 -7.61 18.95 -4.94
CA LEU A 22 -6.31 19.02 -5.63
C LEU A 22 -5.67 17.64 -5.79
N TYR A 23 -5.69 16.82 -4.74
CA TYR A 23 -5.13 15.47 -4.75
C TYR A 23 -5.76 14.59 -5.82
N ARG A 24 -7.10 14.58 -5.89
CA ARG A 24 -7.84 13.75 -6.85
C ARG A 24 -7.67 14.26 -8.28
N TRP A 25 -7.64 15.57 -8.48
CA TRP A 25 -7.33 16.17 -9.78
C TRP A 25 -5.92 15.76 -10.25
N PHE A 26 -4.91 15.89 -9.40
CA PHE A 26 -3.53 15.54 -9.73
C PHE A 26 -3.40 14.05 -10.08
N ASN A 27 -3.90 13.15 -9.23
CA ASN A 27 -3.87 11.71 -9.49
C ASN A 27 -4.59 11.33 -10.79
N THR A 28 -5.73 11.95 -11.09
CA THR A 28 -6.47 11.66 -12.34
C THR A 28 -5.65 12.02 -13.58
N ASN A 29 -4.90 13.12 -13.54
CA ASN A 29 -4.04 13.50 -14.65
C ASN A 29 -2.77 12.62 -14.70
N LEU A 30 -2.19 12.31 -13.54
CA LEU A 30 -1.01 11.46 -13.45
C LEU A 30 -1.28 10.05 -13.99
N ILE A 31 -2.41 9.44 -13.64
CA ILE A 31 -2.79 8.09 -14.10
C ILE A 31 -2.90 8.01 -15.62
N LYS A 32 -3.39 9.07 -16.28
CA LYS A 32 -3.49 9.12 -17.75
C LYS A 32 -2.12 9.15 -18.44
N LEU A 33 -1.11 9.71 -17.78
CA LEU A 33 0.23 9.90 -18.33
C LEU A 33 1.18 8.75 -17.94
N ALA A 34 1.16 8.35 -16.68
CA ALA A 34 2.09 7.39 -16.09
C ALA A 34 1.48 6.01 -15.83
N GLY A 35 0.18 5.86 -16.06
CA GLY A 35 -0.57 4.65 -15.69
C GLY A 35 -1.03 4.64 -14.23
N PRO A 36 -1.92 3.71 -13.85
CA PRO A 36 -2.30 3.50 -12.47
C PRO A 36 -1.10 3.04 -11.64
N ALA A 37 -1.16 3.19 -10.32
CA ALA A 37 -0.13 2.66 -9.43
C ALA A 37 0.06 1.16 -9.70
N ALA A 38 1.32 0.75 -9.90
CA ALA A 38 1.72 -0.66 -9.97
C ALA A 38 1.63 -1.30 -8.58
N VAL A 39 0.40 -1.52 -8.14
CA VAL A 39 0.07 -2.68 -7.32
C VAL A 39 0.57 -3.89 -8.11
N GLY A 40 1.56 -4.64 -7.60
CA GLY A 40 2.05 -5.85 -8.25
C GLY A 40 0.90 -6.79 -8.64
N PRO A 41 1.13 -7.85 -9.46
CA PRO A 41 0.07 -8.74 -9.89
C PRO A 41 -0.85 -9.03 -8.72
N TYR A 42 -2.11 -8.57 -8.83
CA TYR A 42 -3.10 -8.82 -7.82
C TYR A 42 -3.25 -10.32 -7.78
N GLU A 43 -2.53 -10.97 -6.87
CA GLU A 43 -2.75 -12.35 -6.56
C GLU A 43 -4.21 -12.41 -6.11
N SER A 44 -5.09 -12.97 -6.93
CA SER A 44 -6.49 -13.19 -6.54
C SER A 44 -6.60 -14.19 -5.39
N THR A 45 -5.50 -14.90 -5.13
CA THR A 45 -5.32 -15.72 -3.95
C THR A 45 -5.40 -14.81 -2.72
N PRO A 46 -6.42 -14.99 -1.86
CA PRO A 46 -6.48 -14.26 -0.61
C PRO A 46 -5.21 -14.52 0.20
N PRO A 47 -4.73 -13.55 0.98
CA PRO A 47 -3.59 -13.77 1.85
C PRO A 47 -3.88 -14.96 2.79
N PRO A 48 -2.84 -15.71 3.19
CA PRO A 48 -3.00 -16.80 4.15
C PRO A 48 -3.68 -16.31 5.43
N THR A 49 -4.56 -17.11 6.01
CA THR A 49 -5.21 -16.82 7.29
C THR A 49 -4.18 -16.74 8.42
N GLU A 50 -4.56 -16.20 9.57
CA GLU A 50 -3.68 -16.14 10.74
C GLU A 50 -3.18 -17.53 11.16
N ALA A 51 -4.07 -18.53 11.18
CA ALA A 51 -3.70 -19.92 11.47
C ALA A 51 -2.69 -20.46 10.45
N GLN A 52 -2.95 -20.27 9.15
CA GLN A 52 -2.03 -20.69 8.09
C GLN A 52 -0.67 -20.00 8.16
N ARG A 53 -0.61 -18.75 8.60
CA ARG A 53 0.66 -18.05 8.84
C ARG A 53 1.39 -18.61 10.06
N ALA A 54 0.66 -18.97 11.11
CA ALA A 54 1.23 -19.49 12.35
C ALA A 54 1.77 -20.92 12.21
N GLU A 55 1.25 -21.71 11.27
CA GLU A 55 1.76 -23.06 10.94
C GLU A 55 3.03 -23.04 10.09
N ARG A 56 3.44 -21.88 9.55
CA ARG A 56 4.67 -21.79 8.74
C ARG A 56 5.90 -22.07 9.62
N ALA A 57 6.86 -22.76 9.02
CA ALA A 57 8.13 -23.08 9.66
C ALA A 57 8.91 -21.81 10.04
N CYS A 58 9.42 -21.79 11.27
CA CYS A 58 10.41 -20.82 11.71
C CYS A 58 11.68 -20.96 10.86
N PRO A 59 12.24 -19.86 10.32
CA PRO A 59 13.42 -19.91 9.46
C PRO A 59 14.71 -20.32 10.21
N LEU A 60 14.66 -20.41 11.55
CA LEU A 60 15.80 -20.77 12.38
C LEU A 60 15.77 -22.25 12.80
N CYS A 61 14.65 -22.73 13.36
CA CYS A 61 14.55 -24.09 13.91
C CYS A 61 13.67 -25.04 13.08
N GLY A 62 12.97 -24.54 12.06
CA GLY A 62 12.09 -25.32 11.19
C GLY A 62 10.74 -25.72 11.80
N HIS A 63 10.52 -25.54 13.10
CA HIS A 63 9.24 -25.87 13.76
C HIS A 63 8.16 -24.82 13.45
N PRO A 64 6.87 -25.18 13.48
CA PRO A 64 5.77 -24.24 13.33
C PRO A 64 5.86 -23.02 14.26
N MET A 65 5.59 -21.83 13.73
CA MET A 65 5.65 -20.56 14.50
C MET A 65 4.68 -20.51 15.68
N ASN A 66 3.56 -21.24 15.65
CA ASN A 66 2.61 -21.36 16.75
C ASN A 66 3.12 -22.19 17.94
N GLU A 67 4.21 -22.94 17.78
CA GLU A 67 4.87 -23.66 18.88
C GLU A 67 5.85 -22.78 19.65
N HIS A 68 6.13 -21.57 19.16
CA HIS A 68 7.10 -20.67 19.79
C HIS A 68 6.47 -19.86 20.93
N GLN A 69 7.24 -19.66 21.99
CA GLN A 69 6.87 -18.72 23.06
C GLN A 69 7.43 -17.33 22.74
N ILE A 70 6.58 -16.31 22.78
CA ILE A 70 7.00 -14.90 22.60
C ILE A 70 6.88 -14.18 23.93
N ASP A 71 8.01 -13.90 24.56
CA ASP A 71 8.10 -13.04 25.74
C ASP A 71 7.99 -11.56 25.31
N ARG A 72 7.00 -10.87 25.88
CA ARG A 72 6.74 -9.44 25.64
C ARG A 72 6.88 -8.60 26.91
N SER A 73 7.45 -9.15 27.98
CA SER A 73 7.60 -8.47 29.28
C SER A 73 8.67 -7.38 29.27
N GLY A 74 9.71 -7.55 28.45
CA GLY A 74 10.82 -6.61 28.32
C GLY A 74 10.62 -5.52 27.26
N PRO A 75 11.58 -4.57 27.13
CA PRO A 75 11.54 -3.52 26.12
C PRO A 75 11.67 -4.06 24.68
N LYS A 76 12.15 -5.29 24.52
CA LYS A 76 12.27 -5.98 23.24
C LYS A 76 11.57 -7.34 23.32
N PRO A 77 10.63 -7.65 22.42
CA PRO A 77 10.06 -8.98 22.33
C PRO A 77 11.14 -10.01 22.01
N LEU A 78 11.18 -11.09 22.79
CA LEU A 78 12.07 -12.23 22.58
C LEU A 78 11.24 -13.45 22.21
N MET A 79 11.72 -14.20 21.22
CA MET A 79 11.10 -15.45 20.78
C MET A 79 11.97 -16.61 21.24
N HIS A 80 11.35 -17.61 21.84
CA HIS A 80 11.97 -18.88 22.21
C HIS A 80 11.49 -19.96 21.25
N CYS A 81 12.45 -20.63 20.61
CA CYS A 81 12.17 -21.85 19.85
C CYS A 81 11.73 -22.97 20.80
N PRO A 82 10.84 -23.88 20.35
CA PRO A 82 10.49 -25.08 21.10
C PRO A 82 11.68 -26.03 21.30
#